data_AF-A0A2M7I9C2-F1
#
_entry.id   AF-A0A2M7I9C2-F1
#
_cell.length_a   1.000
_cell.length_b   1.000
_cell.length_c   1.000
_cell.angle_alpha   90.00
_cell.angle_beta   90.00
_cell.angle_gamma   90.00
#
_symmetry.space_group_name_H-M   'P 1'
#
loop_
_entity.id
_entity.type
_entity.pdbx_description
1 polymer ?
#
loop_
_entity_poly.entity_id
_entity_poly.type
_entity_poly.pdbx_seq_one_letter_code
_entity_poly.pdbx_strand_id
1 'polypeptide(L)'
;MDNRNNGLRNYAVYIGVGVLSLVGLGFMSPILAGPPAKIDTEASCTASCHQDYGKQKHIHPAAATGQNCKFCHKPAAADKHAFKPQPDNISDICFECHDEQAPSKKVRHMPFESGMCTSCHDPHQSDQAKLLKSPLPQLCQTCHGEDMFKGKVVHGPVATGKCLDCHHPHQEENPRMLRKEPPELCFDCHNKVQKDAQGITLPATKQWLDAKAKA
;
A
#
# COMPACT_ATOMS: atom_id res chain seq x y z
N MET A 1 -11.46 -11.47 27.80
CA MET A 1 -12.50 -12.40 27.35
C MET A 1 -11.92 -13.30 26.28
N ASP A 2 -11.96 -14.60 26.56
CA ASP A 2 -11.70 -15.73 25.67
C ASP A 2 -12.67 -15.69 24.47
N ASN A 3 -12.22 -16.03 23.26
CA ASN A 3 -13.16 -16.46 22.21
C ASN A 3 -12.56 -17.60 21.38
N ARG A 4 -12.97 -18.80 21.78
CA ARG A 4 -12.81 -20.05 21.05
C ARG A 4 -13.88 -20.12 19.96
N ASN A 5 -13.51 -20.64 18.78
CA ASN A 5 -14.27 -21.70 18.08
C ASN A 5 -13.51 -22.08 16.79
N ASN A 6 -12.94 -23.28 16.66
CA ASN A 6 -13.55 -24.63 16.56
C ASN A 6 -14.00 -24.96 15.12
N GLY A 7 -13.50 -26.07 14.56
CA GLY A 7 -13.95 -26.53 13.24
C GLY A 7 -13.08 -27.56 12.52
N LEU A 8 -12.60 -28.60 13.20
CA LEU A 8 -12.06 -29.80 12.55
C LEU A 8 -13.19 -30.57 11.85
N ARG A 9 -13.15 -30.66 10.52
CA ARG A 9 -13.87 -31.70 9.75
C ARG A 9 -13.15 -31.98 8.44
N ASN A 10 -12.67 -33.21 8.27
CA ASN A 10 -12.62 -33.89 6.97
C ASN A 10 -12.78 -35.39 7.23
N TYR A 11 -13.96 -35.89 6.91
CA TYR A 11 -14.28 -37.31 6.82
C TYR A 11 -13.85 -37.80 5.43
N ALA A 12 -13.04 -38.85 5.37
CA ALA A 12 -12.87 -39.66 4.16
C ALA A 12 -13.10 -41.12 4.54
N VAL A 13 -14.27 -41.62 4.13
CA VAL A 13 -14.67 -43.02 4.20
C VAL A 13 -13.95 -43.75 3.06
N TYR A 14 -13.14 -44.75 3.37
CA TYR A 14 -12.65 -45.72 2.38
C TYR A 14 -13.01 -47.13 2.84
N ILE A 15 -13.83 -47.76 2.02
CA ILE A 15 -14.35 -49.12 2.13
C ILE A 15 -13.27 -50.04 1.55
N GLY A 16 -12.85 -51.05 2.31
CA GLY A 16 -11.74 -51.92 1.94
C GLY A 16 -12.09 -52.97 0.89
N VAL A 17 -11.06 -53.50 0.22
CA VAL A 17 -10.97 -54.92 -0.14
C VAL A 17 -9.50 -55.33 -0.05
N GLY A 18 -9.21 -56.37 0.72
CA GLY A 18 -7.87 -56.83 1.03
C GLY A 18 -7.20 -57.61 -0.10
N VAL A 19 -5.87 -57.58 -0.09
CA VAL A 19 -5.02 -58.68 -0.56
C VAL A 19 -3.91 -58.82 0.49
N LEU A 20 -4.00 -59.91 1.25
CA LEU A 20 -3.04 -60.31 2.27
C LEU A 20 -1.79 -60.86 1.59
N SER A 21 -0.77 -60.03 1.40
CA SER A 21 0.56 -60.49 0.94
C SER A 21 1.56 -60.47 2.09
N LEU A 22 2.28 -61.57 2.16
CA LEU A 22 3.19 -62.03 3.21
C LEU A 22 4.28 -61.02 3.60
N VAL A 23 4.33 -60.73 4.90
CA VAL A 23 5.52 -60.73 5.77
C VAL A 23 6.84 -60.23 5.15
N GLY A 24 7.06 -58.93 5.24
CA GLY A 24 8.39 -58.35 5.41
C GLY A 24 8.38 -57.54 6.71
N LEU A 25 8.93 -58.10 7.79
CA LEU A 25 9.17 -57.39 9.06
C LEU A 25 10.31 -56.38 8.85
N GLY A 26 10.04 -55.33 8.08
CA GLY A 26 10.87 -54.13 8.05
C GLY A 26 10.64 -53.39 9.37
N PHE A 27 11.66 -53.37 10.23
CA PHE A 27 11.72 -52.43 11.34
C PHE A 27 11.59 -51.01 10.76
N MET A 28 10.39 -50.44 10.80
CA MET A 28 10.20 -49.01 10.60
C MET A 28 10.87 -48.33 11.79
N SER A 29 12.14 -47.96 11.62
CA SER A 29 12.85 -47.09 12.55
C SER A 29 11.97 -45.88 12.81
N PRO A 30 11.68 -45.53 14.08
CA PRO A 30 10.97 -44.31 14.37
C PRO A 30 11.79 -43.15 13.80
N ILE A 31 11.19 -42.40 12.88
CA ILE A 31 11.73 -41.10 12.47
C ILE A 31 11.65 -40.22 13.71
N LEU A 32 12.72 -40.24 14.51
CA LEU A 32 12.96 -39.24 15.54
C LEU A 32 12.97 -37.91 14.81
N ALA A 33 11.91 -37.12 15.01
CA ALA A 33 11.90 -35.73 14.62
C ALA A 33 13.12 -35.10 15.28
N GLY A 34 14.14 -34.80 14.47
CA GLY A 34 15.32 -34.08 14.95
C GLY A 34 14.87 -32.78 15.63
N PRO A 35 15.67 -32.26 16.58
CA PRO A 35 15.37 -30.98 17.19
C PRO A 35 15.12 -29.94 16.09
N PRO A 36 14.13 -29.04 16.25
CA PRO A 36 13.85 -28.02 15.25
C PRO A 36 15.16 -27.31 14.92
N ALA A 37 15.47 -27.22 13.62
CA ALA A 37 16.68 -26.55 13.16
C ALA A 37 16.70 -25.14 13.79
N LYS A 38 17.79 -24.82 14.50
CA LYS A 38 17.94 -23.48 15.09
C LYS A 38 17.88 -22.47 13.95
N ILE A 39 16.87 -21.60 13.98
CA ILE A 39 16.76 -20.57 12.98
C ILE A 39 17.84 -19.54 13.29
N ASP A 40 18.81 -19.41 12.39
CA ASP A 40 19.83 -18.40 12.47
C ASP A 40 19.18 -17.03 12.21
N THR A 41 18.86 -16.31 13.27
CA THR A 41 18.29 -14.95 13.22
C THR A 41 19.32 -13.90 12.81
N GLU A 42 20.60 -14.27 12.72
CA GLU A 42 21.69 -13.41 12.27
C GLU A 42 22.08 -13.63 10.80
N ALA A 43 21.63 -14.76 10.21
CA ALA A 43 21.76 -15.02 8.78
C ALA A 43 21.28 -13.80 8.00
N SER A 44 22.13 -13.29 7.11
CA SER A 44 21.84 -12.11 6.29
C SER A 44 20.45 -12.27 5.68
N CYS A 45 19.57 -11.28 5.90
CA CYS A 45 18.17 -11.21 5.46
C CYS A 45 18.06 -11.13 3.94
N THR A 46 18.72 -12.03 3.24
CA THR A 46 18.86 -12.03 1.79
C THR A 46 17.58 -12.54 1.14
N ALA A 47 17.29 -12.01 -0.04
CA ALA A 47 16.12 -12.40 -0.84
C ALA A 47 16.08 -13.92 -1.16
N SER A 48 17.19 -14.65 -0.99
CA SER A 48 17.23 -16.10 -1.14
C SER A 48 16.36 -16.85 -0.12
N CYS A 49 16.13 -16.28 1.08
CA CYS A 49 15.26 -16.86 2.11
C CYS A 49 13.84 -16.28 2.11
N HIS A 50 13.67 -14.96 1.89
CA HIS A 50 12.36 -14.32 1.74
C HIS A 50 12.02 -14.11 0.27
N GLN A 51 11.62 -15.19 -0.39
CA GLN A 51 11.44 -15.22 -1.84
C GLN A 51 10.34 -14.28 -2.35
N ASP A 52 9.44 -13.79 -1.50
CA ASP A 52 8.31 -12.96 -1.94
C ASP A 52 8.65 -11.48 -2.16
N TYR A 53 9.78 -11.00 -1.61
CA TYR A 53 10.25 -9.63 -1.81
C TYR A 53 11.11 -9.49 -3.07
N GLY A 54 11.04 -8.31 -3.69
CA GLY A 54 11.78 -7.99 -4.90
C GLY A 54 11.16 -8.51 -6.20
N LYS A 55 9.88 -8.92 -6.17
CA LYS A 55 9.18 -9.53 -7.31
C LYS A 55 8.20 -8.59 -8.02
N GLN A 56 7.72 -7.55 -7.34
CA GLN A 56 6.75 -6.61 -7.93
C GLN A 56 7.45 -5.54 -8.77
N LYS A 57 6.65 -4.83 -9.57
CA LYS A 57 7.16 -3.86 -10.55
C LYS A 57 8.00 -2.73 -9.95
N HIS A 58 7.58 -2.22 -8.80
CA HIS A 58 8.28 -1.16 -8.08
C HIS A 58 8.73 -1.70 -6.74
N ILE A 59 10.04 -1.70 -6.52
CA ILE A 59 10.65 -2.20 -5.29
C ILE A 59 11.30 -1.01 -4.61
N HIS A 60 11.10 -0.87 -3.30
CA HIS A 60 11.77 0.14 -2.54
C HIS A 60 13.28 -0.15 -2.54
N PRO A 61 14.16 0.81 -2.90
CA PRO A 61 15.60 0.54 -2.96
C PRO A 61 16.18 0.00 -1.64
N ALA A 62 15.67 0.46 -0.49
CA ALA A 62 16.09 -0.06 0.81
C ALA A 62 15.59 -1.49 1.10
N ALA A 63 14.65 -2.02 0.33
CA ALA A 63 14.15 -3.40 0.48
C ALA A 63 14.64 -4.34 -0.64
N ALA A 64 15.24 -3.82 -1.71
CA ALA A 64 15.50 -4.59 -2.94
C ALA A 64 16.53 -5.73 -2.78
N THR A 65 17.55 -5.56 -1.94
CA THR A 65 18.64 -6.54 -1.79
C THR A 65 18.53 -7.40 -0.53
N GLY A 66 17.60 -7.08 0.37
CA GLY A 66 17.47 -7.73 1.67
C GLY A 66 18.58 -7.42 2.70
N GLN A 67 19.74 -6.93 2.25
CA GLN A 67 20.85 -6.55 3.13
C GLN A 67 20.47 -5.41 4.08
N ASN A 68 19.51 -4.59 3.66
CA ASN A 68 19.07 -3.39 4.35
C ASN A 68 17.84 -3.63 5.25
N CYS A 69 17.36 -4.88 5.38
CA CYS A 69 16.22 -5.18 6.25
C CYS A 69 16.49 -4.75 7.71
N LYS A 70 17.75 -4.89 8.18
CA LYS A 70 18.13 -4.55 9.55
C LYS A 70 18.06 -3.04 9.87
N PHE A 71 17.92 -2.17 8.86
CA PHE A 71 17.67 -0.74 9.09
C PHE A 71 16.27 -0.50 9.64
N CYS A 72 15.28 -1.18 9.06
CA CYS A 72 13.87 -0.99 9.44
C CYS A 72 13.37 -2.05 10.40
N HIS A 73 14.06 -3.19 10.54
CA HIS A 73 13.60 -4.34 11.30
C HIS A 73 14.64 -4.87 12.28
N LYS A 74 14.16 -5.33 13.43
CA LYS A 74 14.92 -6.12 14.41
C LYS A 74 14.22 -7.44 14.73
N PRO A 75 14.95 -8.47 15.17
CA PRO A 75 14.34 -9.67 15.73
C PRO A 75 13.39 -9.32 16.88
N ALA A 76 12.23 -9.98 16.93
CA ALA A 76 11.27 -9.84 18.01
C ALA A 76 11.74 -10.53 19.30
N ALA A 77 12.57 -11.57 19.18
CA ALA A 77 13.27 -12.26 20.25
C ALA A 77 14.54 -12.92 19.70
N ALA A 78 15.50 -13.24 20.58
CA ALA A 78 16.82 -13.78 20.20
C ALA A 78 16.78 -15.16 19.51
N ASP A 79 15.68 -15.90 19.66
CA ASP A 79 15.49 -17.26 19.16
C ASP A 79 14.30 -17.40 18.20
N LYS A 80 13.72 -16.29 17.73
CA LYS A 80 12.54 -16.28 16.88
C LYS A 80 12.81 -15.69 15.50
N HIS A 81 12.33 -16.39 14.47
CA HIS A 81 12.23 -15.88 13.10
C HIS A 81 10.98 -15.00 12.95
N ALA A 82 10.92 -13.95 13.76
CA ALA A 82 9.88 -12.94 13.73
C ALA A 82 10.56 -11.58 13.87
N PHE A 83 10.16 -10.61 13.05
CA PHE A 83 10.76 -9.29 13.02
C PHE A 83 9.73 -8.23 13.35
N LYS A 84 10.17 -7.19 14.06
CA LYS A 84 9.37 -6.00 14.32
C LYS A 84 10.06 -4.76 13.77
N PRO A 85 9.32 -3.69 13.49
CA PRO A 85 9.91 -2.41 13.09
C PRO A 85 10.94 -1.91 14.12
N GLN A 86 11.96 -1.20 13.64
CA GLN A 86 12.94 -0.47 14.44
C GLN A 86 13.22 0.89 13.78
N PRO A 87 13.02 2.01 14.50
CA PRO A 87 12.28 2.14 15.76
C PRO A 87 10.86 1.56 15.72
N ASP A 88 10.25 1.33 16.89
CA ASP A 88 8.93 0.66 16.98
C ASP A 88 7.80 1.50 16.32
N ASN A 89 8.01 2.81 16.13
CA ASN A 89 7.12 3.71 15.37
C ASN A 89 7.52 3.74 13.89
N ILE A 90 6.59 3.32 13.02
CA ILE A 90 6.80 3.23 11.57
C ILE A 90 7.13 4.58 10.93
N SER A 91 6.51 5.66 11.40
CA SER A 91 6.69 7.00 10.84
C SER A 91 8.12 7.48 10.99
N ASP A 92 8.71 7.22 12.15
CA ASP A 92 10.08 7.64 12.48
C ASP A 92 11.07 6.98 11.53
N ILE A 93 10.90 5.68 11.21
CA ILE A 93 11.71 4.96 10.21
C ILE A 93 11.68 5.67 8.86
N CYS A 94 10.49 6.11 8.44
CA CYS A 94 10.31 6.74 7.14
C CYS A 94 11.05 8.08 7.10
N PHE A 95 10.92 8.88 8.16
CA PHE A 95 11.50 10.23 8.27
C PHE A 95 13.02 10.24 8.50
N GLU A 96 13.65 9.10 8.81
CA GLU A 96 15.12 8.99 8.82
C GLU A 96 15.74 9.25 7.44
N CYS A 97 14.99 9.02 6.35
CA CYS A 97 15.47 9.20 4.97
C CYS A 97 14.52 10.04 4.09
N HIS A 98 13.21 9.90 4.29
CA HIS A 98 12.22 10.68 3.57
C HIS A 98 11.94 11.95 4.35
N ASP A 99 12.73 12.98 4.07
CA ASP A 99 12.50 14.32 4.59
C ASP A 99 11.02 14.70 4.47
N GLU A 100 10.50 15.35 5.51
CA GLU A 100 9.23 16.09 5.46
C GLU A 100 9.25 17.21 4.38
N GLN A 101 10.43 17.43 3.77
CA GLN A 101 10.88 18.42 2.78
C GLN A 101 10.12 19.74 2.82
N ALA A 102 10.75 20.69 3.53
CA ALA A 102 10.44 22.12 3.60
C ALA A 102 9.12 22.41 4.35
N PRO A 103 8.99 23.61 4.97
CA PRO A 103 8.28 23.80 6.24
C PRO A 103 6.90 23.17 6.21
N SER A 104 6.52 22.54 7.34
CA SER A 104 5.20 21.95 7.54
C SER A 104 4.14 22.88 6.96
N LYS A 105 3.45 22.40 5.92
CA LYS A 105 2.42 23.20 5.28
C LYS A 105 1.23 23.36 6.22
N LYS A 106 0.43 24.41 6.00
CA LYS A 106 -0.70 24.75 6.89
C LYS A 106 -1.71 23.61 7.06
N VAL A 107 -1.96 22.82 6.03
CA VAL A 107 -2.98 21.77 6.04
C VAL A 107 -2.31 20.42 5.86
N ARG A 108 -2.45 19.54 6.85
CA ARG A 108 -1.94 18.17 6.82
C ARG A 108 -3.10 17.20 6.65
N HIS A 109 -2.91 16.20 5.79
CA HIS A 109 -3.89 15.13 5.64
C HIS A 109 -3.80 14.21 6.86
N MET A 110 -4.93 13.88 7.50
CA MET A 110 -4.93 13.16 8.78
C MET A 110 -4.05 11.89 8.79
N PRO A 111 -4.09 10.99 7.77
CA PRO A 111 -3.20 9.83 7.73
C PRO A 111 -1.72 10.19 7.71
N PHE A 112 -1.33 11.28 7.04
CA PHE A 112 0.06 11.75 7.02
C PHE A 112 0.45 12.39 8.36
N GLU A 113 -0.42 13.23 8.92
CA GLU A 113 -0.23 13.84 10.25
C GLU A 113 -0.10 12.79 11.36
N SER A 114 -0.86 11.69 11.25
CA SER A 114 -0.85 10.59 12.21
C SER A 114 0.22 9.53 11.93
N GLY A 115 1.11 9.76 10.96
CA GLY A 115 2.21 8.84 10.67
C GLY A 115 1.78 7.49 10.06
N MET A 116 0.57 7.43 9.49
CA MET A 116 -0.03 6.22 8.93
C MET A 116 0.50 5.93 7.51
N CYS A 117 1.81 6.07 7.27
CA CYS A 117 2.46 5.95 5.97
C CYS A 117 2.07 4.64 5.25
N THR A 118 1.99 3.54 6.00
CA THR A 118 1.70 2.19 5.51
C THR A 118 0.21 1.90 5.25
N SER A 119 -0.66 2.88 5.50
CA SER A 119 -2.06 2.82 5.06
C SER A 119 -2.17 3.02 3.55
N CYS A 120 -1.27 3.82 2.98
CA CYS A 120 -1.23 4.12 1.55
C CYS A 120 -0.07 3.44 0.82
N HIS A 121 1.10 3.36 1.46
CA HIS A 121 2.32 2.84 0.86
C HIS A 121 2.67 1.43 1.37
N ASP A 122 3.24 0.60 0.51
CA ASP A 122 3.96 -0.60 0.91
C ASP A 122 5.48 -0.29 0.92
N PRO A 123 6.15 -0.31 2.07
CA PRO A 123 7.55 0.10 2.17
C PRO A 123 8.52 -0.91 1.52
N HIS A 124 8.05 -2.09 1.11
CA HIS A 124 8.87 -3.09 0.44
C HIS A 124 8.73 -2.98 -1.07
N GLN A 125 7.50 -3.06 -1.57
CA GLN A 125 7.24 -3.16 -3.02
C GLN A 125 5.76 -2.94 -3.36
N SER A 126 5.47 -2.50 -4.59
CA SER A 126 4.13 -2.46 -5.17
C SER A 126 4.17 -2.59 -6.69
N ASP A 127 3.07 -3.03 -7.30
CA ASP A 127 2.86 -2.89 -8.74
C ASP A 127 2.49 -1.45 -9.15
N GLN A 128 2.15 -0.59 -8.19
CA GLN A 128 1.81 0.80 -8.40
C GLN A 128 3.02 1.73 -8.19
N ALA A 129 3.08 2.79 -8.99
CA ALA A 129 4.10 3.81 -8.83
C ALA A 129 4.08 4.40 -7.40
N LYS A 130 5.24 4.86 -6.92
CA LYS A 130 5.40 5.40 -5.56
C LYS A 130 4.95 4.43 -4.46
N LEU A 131 4.97 3.14 -4.75
CA LEU A 131 4.69 2.06 -3.81
C LEU A 131 3.27 2.09 -3.22
N LEU A 132 2.28 2.59 -3.96
CA LEU A 132 0.90 2.64 -3.48
C LEU A 132 0.31 1.22 -3.36
N LYS A 133 -0.43 0.92 -2.29
CA LYS A 133 -1.00 -0.41 -2.05
C LYS A 133 -2.10 -0.80 -3.05
N SER A 134 -2.70 0.19 -3.71
CA SER A 134 -3.70 -0.01 -4.76
C SER A 134 -3.71 1.19 -5.73
N PRO A 135 -4.22 1.03 -6.95
CA PRO A 135 -4.35 2.13 -7.90
C PRO A 135 -5.33 3.21 -7.41
N LEU A 136 -5.26 4.37 -8.04
CA LEU A 136 -6.26 5.43 -7.87
C LEU A 136 -7.41 5.23 -8.87
N PRO A 137 -8.67 5.45 -8.46
CA PRO A 137 -9.10 6.07 -7.20
C PRO A 137 -9.29 5.10 -6.01
N GLN A 138 -9.09 3.78 -6.21
CA GLN A 138 -9.43 2.74 -5.24
C GLN A 138 -8.75 2.97 -3.88
N LEU A 139 -7.49 3.42 -3.88
CA LEU A 139 -6.78 3.72 -2.64
C LEU A 139 -7.45 4.83 -1.82
N CYS A 140 -7.92 5.89 -2.46
CA CYS A 140 -8.63 6.95 -1.76
C CYS A 140 -9.98 6.43 -1.22
N GLN A 141 -10.63 5.56 -1.99
CA GLN A 141 -11.95 5.01 -1.67
C GLN A 141 -11.95 4.05 -0.48
N THR A 142 -10.79 3.59 0.00
CA THR A 142 -10.72 2.77 1.21
C THR A 142 -11.21 3.51 2.46
N CYS A 143 -11.15 4.85 2.45
CA CYS A 143 -11.60 5.70 3.54
C CYS A 143 -12.63 6.75 3.07
N HIS A 144 -12.45 7.29 1.87
CA HIS A 144 -13.36 8.27 1.30
C HIS A 144 -14.54 7.55 0.64
N GLY A 145 -15.74 7.71 1.18
CA GLY A 145 -16.95 7.06 0.65
C GLY A 145 -17.20 7.35 -0.83
N GLU A 146 -17.72 6.36 -1.55
CA GLU A 146 -17.94 6.43 -3.00
C GLU A 146 -18.84 7.59 -3.43
N ASP A 147 -19.77 7.99 -2.56
CA ASP A 147 -20.72 9.07 -2.81
C ASP A 147 -20.02 10.42 -3.03
N MET A 148 -18.81 10.61 -2.49
CA MET A 148 -18.02 11.83 -2.73
C MET A 148 -17.48 11.94 -4.16
N PHE A 149 -17.51 10.83 -4.91
CA PHE A 149 -17.03 10.76 -6.30
C PHE A 149 -18.16 10.59 -7.31
N LYS A 150 -19.41 10.51 -6.84
CA LYS A 150 -20.60 10.32 -7.68
C LYS A 150 -21.41 11.61 -7.72
N GLY A 151 -22.05 11.85 -8.86
CA GLY A 151 -22.90 13.01 -9.06
C GLY A 151 -23.51 13.02 -10.46
N LYS A 152 -24.44 13.94 -10.71
CA LYS A 152 -25.05 14.10 -12.05
C LYS A 152 -23.99 14.46 -13.10
N VAL A 153 -22.97 15.22 -12.70
CA VAL A 153 -21.81 15.57 -13.51
C VAL A 153 -20.59 15.31 -12.65
N VAL A 154 -19.75 14.35 -13.07
CA VAL A 154 -18.48 14.06 -12.41
C VAL A 154 -17.37 14.70 -13.22
N HIS A 155 -16.48 15.42 -12.54
CA HIS A 155 -15.35 16.07 -13.20
C HIS A 155 -14.44 15.03 -13.86
N GLY A 156 -14.00 15.27 -15.11
CA GLY A 156 -13.24 14.30 -15.91
C GLY A 156 -12.03 13.68 -15.19
N PRO A 157 -11.16 14.47 -14.53
CA PRO A 157 -10.08 13.95 -13.70
C PRO A 157 -10.55 13.01 -12.58
N VAL A 158 -11.67 13.31 -11.93
CA VAL A 158 -12.24 12.44 -10.87
C VAL A 158 -12.76 11.14 -11.47
N ALA A 159 -13.51 11.23 -12.58
CA ALA A 159 -14.04 10.06 -13.30
C ALA A 159 -12.94 9.11 -13.82
N THR A 160 -11.73 9.63 -14.03
CA THR A 160 -10.57 8.87 -14.53
C THR A 160 -9.51 8.59 -13.47
N GLY A 161 -9.80 8.82 -12.19
CA GLY A 161 -8.89 8.47 -11.08
C GLY A 161 -7.68 9.40 -10.94
N LYS A 162 -7.66 10.54 -11.63
CA LYS A 162 -6.57 11.52 -11.59
C LYS A 162 -6.69 12.46 -10.38
N CYS A 163 -6.86 11.88 -9.19
CA CYS A 163 -7.06 12.62 -7.94
C CYS A 163 -5.90 13.60 -7.66
N LEU A 164 -4.69 13.19 -8.03
CA LEU A 164 -3.45 13.90 -7.75
C LEU A 164 -3.17 15.09 -8.67
N ASP A 165 -3.97 15.28 -9.73
CA ASP A 165 -3.87 16.46 -10.60
C ASP A 165 -4.24 17.73 -9.83
N CYS A 166 -5.16 17.60 -8.86
CA CYS A 166 -5.60 18.69 -8.01
C CYS A 166 -5.13 18.53 -6.55
N HIS A 167 -5.02 17.29 -6.04
CA HIS A 167 -4.72 17.03 -4.64
C HIS A 167 -3.26 16.64 -4.37
N HIS A 168 -2.74 17.06 -3.21
CA HIS A 168 -1.48 16.58 -2.64
C HIS A 168 -1.74 15.88 -1.30
N PRO A 169 -1.69 14.53 -1.24
CA PRO A 169 -2.32 13.74 -0.17
C PRO A 169 -1.55 13.71 1.16
N HIS A 170 -0.39 14.36 1.26
CA HIS A 170 0.38 14.44 2.50
C HIS A 170 0.08 15.75 3.22
N GLN A 171 0.45 16.86 2.60
CA GLN A 171 0.28 18.20 3.13
C GLN A 171 0.19 19.23 2.01
N GLU A 172 -0.54 20.31 2.25
CA GLU A 172 -0.68 21.42 1.31
C GLU A 172 -0.94 22.74 2.04
N GLU A 173 -0.66 23.88 1.39
CA GLU A 173 -0.97 25.19 1.98
C GLU A 173 -2.47 25.51 1.90
N ASN A 174 -3.11 25.01 0.84
CA ASN A 174 -4.50 25.32 0.55
C ASN A 174 -5.42 24.27 1.19
N PRO A 175 -6.63 24.65 1.63
CA PRO A 175 -7.61 23.73 2.19
C PRO A 175 -7.92 22.56 1.25
N ARG A 176 -8.39 21.45 1.84
CA ARG A 176 -8.78 20.25 1.10
C ARG A 176 -7.65 19.64 0.26
N MET A 177 -6.40 19.84 0.67
CA MET A 177 -5.21 19.29 0.02
C MET A 177 -5.00 19.81 -1.41
N LEU A 178 -5.50 21.00 -1.76
CA LEU A 178 -5.45 21.49 -3.15
C LEU A 178 -4.09 22.08 -3.51
N ARG A 179 -3.49 21.67 -4.62
CA ARG A 179 -2.17 22.18 -5.06
C ARG A 179 -2.12 23.70 -5.28
N LYS A 180 -3.26 24.33 -5.56
CA LYS A 180 -3.44 25.78 -5.70
C LYS A 180 -4.85 26.16 -5.22
N GLU A 181 -5.05 27.41 -4.81
CA GLU A 181 -6.39 27.95 -4.60
C GLU A 181 -7.16 28.07 -5.93
N PRO A 182 -8.46 27.75 -5.94
CA PRO A 182 -9.35 28.21 -7.01
C PRO A 182 -9.41 29.75 -7.06
N PRO A 183 -9.49 30.35 -8.25
CA PRO A 183 -9.73 29.71 -9.53
C PRO A 183 -8.45 29.28 -10.28
N GLU A 184 -7.26 29.67 -9.81
CA GLU A 184 -5.99 29.41 -10.51
C GLU A 184 -5.74 27.91 -10.75
N LEU A 185 -6.07 27.07 -9.77
CA LEU A 185 -6.02 25.60 -9.95
C LEU A 185 -6.84 25.13 -11.16
N CYS A 186 -8.04 25.67 -11.32
CA CYS A 186 -8.94 25.29 -12.40
C CYS A 186 -8.36 25.74 -13.75
N PHE A 187 -7.72 26.91 -13.77
CA PHE A 187 -7.16 27.51 -14.98
C PHE A 187 -5.88 26.84 -15.47
N ASP A 188 -5.27 25.93 -14.71
CA ASP A 188 -4.21 25.07 -15.22
C ASP A 188 -4.67 24.22 -16.41
N CYS A 189 -5.97 23.90 -16.49
CA CYS A 189 -6.58 23.18 -17.62
C CYS A 189 -7.67 23.99 -18.34
N HIS A 190 -8.51 24.74 -17.60
CA HIS A 190 -9.66 25.48 -18.13
C HIS A 190 -9.30 26.86 -18.74
N ASN A 191 -8.08 27.02 -19.23
CA ASN A 191 -7.61 28.22 -19.94
C ASN A 191 -7.80 28.16 -21.46
N LYS A 192 -8.24 27.01 -21.98
CA LYS A 192 -8.48 26.75 -23.40
C LYS A 192 -9.75 25.92 -23.58
N VAL A 193 -10.25 25.89 -24.82
CA VAL A 193 -11.34 25.00 -25.20
C VAL A 193 -10.88 23.55 -25.03
N GLN A 194 -11.71 22.73 -24.40
CA GLN A 194 -11.44 21.31 -24.17
C GLN A 194 -12.72 20.49 -24.26
N LYS A 195 -12.61 19.17 -24.32
CA LYS A 195 -13.76 18.26 -24.30
C LYS A 195 -13.81 17.55 -22.96
N ASP A 196 -15.02 17.34 -22.44
CA ASP A 196 -15.20 16.46 -21.28
C ASP A 196 -15.17 14.97 -21.69
N ALA A 197 -15.40 14.09 -20.72
CA ALA A 197 -15.41 12.65 -20.93
C ALA A 197 -16.57 12.19 -21.85
N GLN A 198 -17.60 13.01 -22.04
CA GLN A 198 -18.76 12.77 -22.89
C GLN A 198 -18.59 13.41 -24.27
N GLY A 199 -17.45 14.05 -24.54
CA GLY A 199 -17.15 14.74 -25.80
C GLY A 199 -17.78 16.12 -25.93
N ILE A 200 -18.39 16.65 -24.86
CA ILE A 200 -18.98 17.99 -24.84
C ILE A 200 -17.86 19.02 -24.86
N THR A 201 -17.94 19.97 -25.79
CA THR A 201 -16.98 21.07 -25.89
C THR A 201 -17.23 22.08 -24.76
N LEU A 202 -16.28 22.18 -23.85
CA LEU A 202 -16.23 23.17 -22.79
C LEU A 202 -15.49 24.42 -23.29
N PRO A 203 -16.02 25.62 -23.08
CA PRO A 203 -15.35 26.87 -23.46
C PRO A 203 -14.08 27.07 -22.63
N ALA A 204 -13.20 27.95 -23.09
CA ALA A 204 -12.07 28.45 -22.31
C ALA A 204 -12.59 29.29 -21.13
N THR A 205 -12.89 28.64 -20.01
CA THR A 205 -13.56 29.25 -18.86
C THR A 205 -12.81 30.46 -18.33
N LYS A 206 -11.47 30.42 -18.29
CA LYS A 206 -10.65 31.58 -17.90
C LYS A 206 -10.92 32.80 -18.78
N GLN A 207 -10.83 32.63 -20.10
CA GLN A 207 -11.01 33.72 -21.06
C GLN A 207 -12.43 34.29 -21.00
N TRP A 208 -13.43 33.42 -20.80
CA TRP A 208 -14.82 33.83 -20.63
C TRP A 208 -15.02 34.66 -19.35
N LEU A 209 -14.46 34.24 -18.21
CA LEU A 209 -14.51 34.99 -16.96
C LEU A 209 -13.76 36.32 -17.06
N ASP A 210 -12.56 36.32 -17.65
CA ASP A 210 -11.75 37.53 -17.85
C ASP A 210 -12.48 38.57 -18.73
N ALA A 211 -13.21 38.11 -19.75
CA ALA A 211 -14.01 38.98 -20.61
C ALA A 211 -15.22 39.57 -19.88
N LYS A 212 -15.87 38.79 -19.01
CA LYS A 212 -17.01 39.24 -18.19
C LYS A 212 -16.61 40.24 -17.11
N ALA A 213 -15.42 40.09 -16.53
CA ALA A 213 -14.93 41.02 -15.50
C ALA A 213 -14.57 42.43 -16.04
N LYS A 214 -14.42 42.57 -17.37
CA LYS A 214 -14.11 43.84 -18.04
C LYS A 214 -15.34 44.54 -18.62
N ALA A 215 -16.50 43.89 -18.59
CA ALA A 215 -17.77 44.39 -19.10
C ALA A 215 -18.61 44.98 -17.96
#